data_AF-A0A2N9VSK8-F1
#
_entry.id   AF-A0A2N9VSK8-F1
#
_cell.length_a   1.000
_cell.length_b   1.000
_cell.length_c   1.000
_cell.angle_alpha   90.00
_cell.angle_beta   90.00
_cell.angle_gamma   90.00
#
_symmetry.space_group_name_H-M   'P 1'
#
loop_
_entity.id
_entity.type
_entity.pdbx_description
1 polymer ?
#
loop_
_entity_poly.entity_id
_entity_poly.type
_entity_poly.pdbx_seq_one_letter_code
_entity_poly.pdbx_strand_id
1 'polypeptide(L)'
;MESRDVNVFEMFVAHGAGFWVRRTTWVGTCARVVRVGAMTAPGPYFGNPSVLMDVYTLDGQLTDEAAQLPAAGTYKTWRQIEPPVWAVSANLRQLEDPALDAALARFDKKRHKSDSRQGADKVEKIWLVVTYAQKEEAKKLGARWSPTEKAWWLPASNSAAIDEARKLPFLSG
;
A
#
# COMPACT_ATOMS: atom_id res chain seq x y z
N MET A 1 -0.63 25.17 17.20
CA MET A 1 0.15 24.59 16.09
C MET A 1 -0.43 23.21 15.83
N GLU A 2 -1.22 23.05 14.78
CA GLU A 2 -1.72 21.74 14.36
C GLU A 2 -0.53 20.90 13.90
N SER A 3 -0.21 19.83 14.63
CA SER A 3 0.74 18.82 14.17
C SER A 3 0.19 18.26 12.86
N ARG A 4 0.82 18.60 11.73
CA ARG A 4 0.48 18.01 10.43
C ARG A 4 0.49 16.49 10.59
N ASP A 5 -0.63 15.86 10.30
CA ASP A 5 -0.70 14.41 10.16
C ASP A 5 0.17 14.04 8.96
N VAL A 6 1.37 13.52 9.22
CA VAL A 6 2.29 13.00 8.20
C VAL A 6 2.27 11.48 8.21
N ASN A 7 2.50 10.85 7.06
CA ASN A 7 2.65 9.40 6.97
C ASN A 7 4.11 8.97 7.20
N VAL A 8 4.39 7.66 7.28
CA VAL A 8 5.73 7.14 7.59
C VAL A 8 6.76 7.46 6.50
N PHE A 9 6.35 7.57 5.24
CA PHE A 9 7.25 7.96 4.16
C PHE A 9 7.68 9.41 4.30
N GLU A 10 6.75 10.30 4.63
CA GLU A 10 7.04 11.71 4.88
C GLU A 10 7.95 11.88 6.11
N MET A 11 7.72 11.09 7.19
CA MET A 11 8.63 11.04 8.34
C MET A 11 10.04 10.60 7.93
N PHE A 12 10.16 9.57 7.08
CA PHE A 12 11.44 9.12 6.57
C PHE A 12 12.14 10.15 5.69
N VAL A 13 11.42 10.85 4.81
CA VAL A 13 12.03 11.94 4.00
C VAL A 13 12.57 13.06 4.89
N ALA A 14 11.89 13.36 6.00
CA ALA A 14 12.31 14.40 6.93
C ALA A 14 13.49 14.00 7.83
N HIS A 15 13.58 12.73 8.23
CA HIS A 15 14.49 12.29 9.30
C HIS A 15 15.50 11.20 8.90
N GLY A 16 15.35 10.60 7.72
CA GLY A 16 16.09 9.38 7.34
C GLY A 16 15.61 8.14 8.11
N ALA A 17 16.41 7.08 8.11
CA ALA A 17 16.16 5.89 8.91
C ALA A 17 16.56 6.09 10.38
N GLY A 18 16.00 5.29 11.28
CA GLY A 18 16.36 5.22 12.69
C GLY A 18 15.39 5.93 13.64
N PHE A 19 14.37 6.62 13.11
CA PHE A 19 13.32 7.24 13.92
C PHE A 19 12.36 6.21 14.52
N TRP A 20 11.67 6.64 15.57
CA TRP A 20 10.76 5.79 16.33
C TRP A 20 9.32 6.14 16.02
N VAL A 21 8.51 5.11 15.88
CA VAL A 21 7.07 5.22 15.65
C VAL A 21 6.32 4.31 16.61
N ARG A 22 5.07 4.68 16.88
CA ARG A 22 4.12 3.84 17.58
C ARG A 22 2.84 3.76 16.77
N ARG A 23 2.29 2.55 16.67
CA ARG A 23 0.98 2.36 16.05
C ARG A 23 -0.10 2.78 17.04
N THR A 24 -1.12 3.50 16.58
CA THR A 24 -2.22 3.97 17.45
C THR A 24 -3.02 2.84 18.09
N THR A 25 -3.05 1.66 17.48
CA THR A 25 -3.70 0.46 18.02
C THR A 25 -2.77 -0.44 18.83
N TRP A 26 -1.46 -0.13 18.89
CA TRP A 26 -0.47 -0.93 19.63
C TRP A 26 -0.09 -0.24 20.93
N VAL A 27 -0.69 -0.70 22.03
CA VAL A 27 -0.53 -0.06 23.34
C VAL A 27 0.77 -0.50 24.05
N GLY A 28 1.32 -1.67 23.75
CA GLY A 28 2.48 -2.22 24.50
C GLY A 28 3.83 -2.19 23.77
N THR A 29 3.88 -1.65 22.56
CA THR A 29 5.09 -1.73 21.72
C THR A 29 5.37 -0.40 21.02
N CYS A 30 6.63 -0.23 20.66
CA CYS A 30 7.11 0.80 19.76
C CYS A 30 7.96 0.15 18.66
N ALA A 31 8.18 0.85 17.56
CA ALA A 31 8.96 0.34 16.45
C ALA A 31 9.99 1.38 16.01
N ARG A 32 11.19 0.91 15.71
CA ARG A 32 12.23 1.72 15.09
C ARG A 32 12.23 1.44 13.60
N VAL A 33 12.04 2.46 12.77
CA VAL A 33 12.11 2.31 11.31
C VAL A 33 13.58 2.18 10.92
N VAL A 34 13.96 1.05 10.33
CA VAL A 34 15.38 0.72 10.08
C VAL A 34 15.77 0.81 8.61
N ARG A 35 14.83 0.59 7.68
CA ARG A 35 15.09 0.69 6.24
C ARG A 35 13.80 1.03 5.49
N VAL A 36 13.91 1.83 4.44
CA VAL A 36 12.83 2.11 3.49
C VAL A 36 13.32 1.80 2.09
N GLY A 37 12.48 1.16 1.28
CA GLY A 37 12.76 0.84 -0.11
C GLY A 37 12.79 2.06 -1.02
N ALA A 38 13.16 1.83 -2.27
CA ALA A 38 13.33 2.91 -3.24
C ALA A 38 12.04 3.71 -3.45
N MET A 39 12.15 5.03 -3.31
CA MET A 39 11.09 5.98 -3.63
C MET A 39 11.07 6.21 -5.14
N THR A 40 10.02 5.75 -5.81
CA THR A 40 9.95 5.69 -7.28
C THR A 40 9.02 6.74 -7.90
N ALA A 41 8.30 7.50 -7.08
CA ALA A 41 7.33 8.49 -7.49
C ALA A 41 7.39 9.72 -6.56
N PRO A 42 6.78 10.86 -6.92
CA PRO A 42 6.62 11.97 -6.00
C PRO A 42 5.74 11.61 -4.79
N GLY A 43 5.84 12.41 -3.73
CA GLY A 43 5.07 12.25 -2.50
C GLY A 43 3.56 12.41 -2.67
N PRO A 44 2.78 12.11 -1.62
CA PRO A 44 3.24 11.71 -0.29
C PRO A 44 3.46 10.18 -0.13
N TYR A 45 3.14 9.40 -1.16
CA TYR A 45 3.23 7.94 -1.11
C TYR A 45 4.49 7.39 -1.75
N PHE A 46 5.19 8.16 -2.59
CA PHE A 46 6.50 7.82 -3.15
C PHE A 46 6.58 6.47 -3.89
N GLY A 47 5.45 6.04 -4.45
CA GLY A 47 5.34 4.72 -5.06
C GLY A 47 5.22 3.58 -4.04
N ASN A 48 4.78 3.88 -2.81
CA ASN A 48 4.48 2.97 -1.70
C ASN A 48 5.60 2.00 -1.31
N PRO A 49 6.85 2.47 -1.11
CA PRO A 49 8.00 1.59 -0.87
C PRO A 49 7.78 0.67 0.35
N SER A 50 8.44 -0.50 0.33
CA SER A 50 8.47 -1.37 1.52
C SER A 50 9.21 -0.67 2.65
N VAL A 51 8.69 -0.77 3.87
CA VAL A 51 9.31 -0.20 5.07
C VAL A 51 9.62 -1.33 6.04
N LEU A 52 10.85 -1.38 6.55
CA LEU A 52 11.28 -2.31 7.58
C LEU A 52 11.37 -1.62 8.94
N MET A 53 10.96 -2.34 9.96
CA MET A 53 11.02 -1.90 11.35
C MET A 53 11.51 -3.02 12.27
N ASP A 54 12.21 -2.62 13.33
CA ASP A 54 12.43 -3.47 14.49
C ASP A 54 11.39 -3.09 15.56
N VAL A 55 10.67 -4.07 16.10
CA VAL A 55 9.61 -3.86 17.08
C VAL A 55 10.12 -4.22 18.47
N TYR A 56 9.88 -3.33 19.42
CA TYR A 56 10.30 -3.49 20.81
C TYR A 56 9.10 -3.35 21.75
N THR A 57 9.15 -4.07 22.87
CA THR A 57 8.33 -3.73 24.04
C THR A 57 8.72 -2.36 24.59
N LEU A 58 7.86 -1.75 25.39
CA LEU A 58 8.18 -0.47 26.03
C LEU A 58 9.36 -0.56 27.02
N ASP A 59 9.69 -1.77 27.48
CA ASP A 59 10.86 -2.06 28.33
C ASP A 59 12.14 -2.35 27.54
N GLY A 60 12.09 -2.31 26.20
CA GLY A 60 13.26 -2.46 25.34
C GLY A 60 13.60 -3.87 24.89
N GLN A 61 12.71 -4.84 25.10
CA GLN A 61 12.90 -6.19 24.56
C GLN A 61 12.52 -6.22 23.08
N LEU A 62 13.41 -6.72 22.22
CA LEU A 62 13.14 -6.92 20.80
C LEU A 62 12.13 -8.05 20.61
N THR A 63 10.99 -7.76 19.97
CA THR A 63 9.93 -8.73 19.71
C THR A 63 9.90 -9.19 18.27
N ASP A 64 10.24 -8.32 17.33
CA ASP A 64 10.26 -8.63 15.90
C ASP A 64 11.39 -7.85 15.23
N GLU A 65 12.08 -8.48 14.29
CA GLU A 65 13.28 -7.94 13.65
C GLU A 65 13.09 -7.82 12.14
N ALA A 66 13.48 -6.67 11.57
CA ALA A 66 13.34 -6.37 10.15
C ALA A 66 11.94 -6.70 9.59
N ALA A 67 10.92 -6.50 10.42
CA ALA A 67 9.53 -6.76 10.08
C ALA A 67 9.03 -5.73 9.07
N GLN A 68 8.13 -6.12 8.17
CA GLN A 68 7.48 -5.14 7.29
C GLN A 68 6.50 -4.28 8.09
N LEU A 69 6.68 -2.95 8.03
CA LEU A 69 5.78 -1.99 8.64
C LEU A 69 4.49 -1.89 7.79
N PRO A 70 3.33 -2.33 8.32
CA PRO A 70 2.09 -2.30 7.56
C PRO A 70 1.52 -0.88 7.48
N ALA A 71 0.83 -0.56 6.39
CA ALA A 71 0.09 0.69 6.22
C ALA A 71 0.95 1.95 6.43
N ALA A 72 2.20 1.92 5.96
CA ALA A 72 3.15 3.04 6.07
C ALA A 72 2.62 4.36 5.46
N GLY A 73 1.85 4.27 4.37
CA GLY A 73 1.21 5.42 3.73
C GLY A 73 -0.05 5.94 4.43
N THR A 74 -0.63 5.18 5.37
CA THR A 74 -1.90 5.57 5.99
C THR A 74 -1.68 6.58 7.11
N TYR A 75 -2.21 7.78 6.92
CA TYR A 75 -2.23 8.84 7.93
C TYR A 75 -2.85 8.37 9.24
N LYS A 76 -2.39 8.92 10.38
CA LYS A 76 -2.89 8.65 11.75
C LYS A 76 -2.74 7.20 12.23
N THR A 77 -2.23 6.29 11.41
CA THR A 77 -1.96 4.89 11.83
C THR A 77 -0.69 4.82 12.68
N TRP A 78 0.34 5.54 12.26
CA TRP A 78 1.63 5.62 12.91
C TRP A 78 1.85 7.04 13.43
N ARG A 79 2.36 7.15 14.65
CA ARG A 79 2.80 8.41 15.24
C ARG A 79 4.28 8.33 15.51
N GLN A 80 5.03 9.32 15.04
CA GLN A 80 6.42 9.49 15.43
C GLN A 80 6.47 9.80 16.94
N ILE A 81 7.41 9.17 17.62
CA ILE A 81 7.69 9.38 19.04
C ILE A 81 9.17 9.71 19.21
N GLU A 82 9.50 10.29 20.35
CA GLU A 82 10.90 10.40 20.76
C GLU A 82 11.50 9.01 21.00
N PRO A 83 12.82 8.83 20.82
CA PRO A 83 13.49 7.60 21.19
C PRO A 83 13.19 7.22 22.64
N PRO A 84 12.78 5.97 22.92
CA PRO A 84 12.60 5.51 24.29
C PRO A 84 13.88 5.69 25.11
N VAL A 85 13.77 6.00 26.40
CA VAL A 85 14.93 6.31 27.26
C VAL A 85 15.97 5.19 27.25
N TRP A 86 15.55 3.93 27.24
CA TRP A 86 16.45 2.77 27.19
C TRP A 86 17.19 2.61 25.86
N ALA A 87 16.69 3.22 24.77
CA ALA A 87 17.24 3.06 23.43
C ALA A 87 18.66 3.64 23.28
N VAL A 88 19.01 4.63 24.11
CA VAL A 88 20.33 5.28 24.08
C VAL A 88 21.45 4.35 24.56
N SER A 89 21.14 3.41 25.44
CA SER A 89 22.07 2.44 26.03
C SER A 89 21.91 1.03 25.47
N ALA A 90 20.84 0.77 24.72
CA ALA A 90 20.58 -0.52 24.12
C ALA A 90 21.52 -0.78 22.93
N ASN A 91 21.93 -2.04 22.76
CA ASN A 91 22.65 -2.46 21.57
C ASN A 91 21.65 -2.65 20.41
N LEU A 92 21.27 -1.53 19.79
CA LEU A 92 20.33 -1.54 18.67
C LEU A 92 21.04 -1.96 17.37
N ARG A 93 20.28 -2.59 16.47
CA ARG A 93 20.74 -2.91 15.11
C ARG A 93 21.30 -1.67 14.41
N GLN A 94 22.40 -1.86 13.71
CA GLN A 94 23.03 -0.84 12.87
C GLN A 94 22.19 -0.60 11.61
N LEU A 95 22.00 0.67 11.24
CA LEU A 95 21.17 1.02 10.07
C LEU A 95 21.84 0.63 8.74
N GLU A 96 23.13 0.36 8.75
CA GLU A 96 23.92 -0.07 7.57
C GLU A 96 24.06 -1.59 7.50
N ASP A 97 23.36 -2.34 8.35
CA ASP A 97 23.39 -3.80 8.34
C ASP A 97 22.90 -4.36 6.99
N PRO A 98 23.74 -5.10 6.23
CA PRO A 98 23.36 -5.66 4.94
C PRO A 98 22.22 -6.68 5.03
N ALA A 99 21.94 -7.23 6.22
CA ALA A 99 20.77 -8.08 6.44
C ALA A 99 19.45 -7.32 6.20
N LEU A 100 19.42 -6.00 6.42
CA LEU A 100 18.27 -5.16 6.12
C LEU A 100 18.00 -5.08 4.62
N ASP A 101 19.05 -4.99 3.80
CA ASP A 101 18.92 -4.95 2.34
C ASP A 101 18.44 -6.30 1.79
N ALA A 102 18.93 -7.40 2.37
CA ALA A 102 18.42 -8.74 2.06
C ALA A 102 16.95 -8.92 2.47
N ALA A 103 16.55 -8.43 3.65
CA ALA A 103 15.16 -8.45 4.10
C ALA A 103 14.26 -7.60 3.19
N LEU A 104 14.71 -6.40 2.85
CA LEU A 104 13.98 -5.47 1.98
C LEU A 104 13.73 -6.10 0.60
N ALA A 105 14.77 -6.71 0.00
CA ALA A 105 14.65 -7.40 -1.28
C ALA A 105 13.63 -8.55 -1.25
N ARG A 106 13.46 -9.24 -0.10
CA ARG A 106 12.42 -10.28 0.04
C ARG A 106 11.01 -9.67 -0.01
N PHE A 107 10.80 -8.53 0.65
CA PHE A 107 9.49 -7.86 0.65
C PHE A 107 9.18 -7.17 -0.68
N ASP A 108 10.16 -6.57 -1.35
CA ASP A 108 9.96 -5.97 -2.67
C ASP A 108 9.62 -7.03 -3.74
N LYS A 109 10.27 -8.20 -3.71
CA LYS A 109 9.87 -9.34 -4.58
C LYS A 109 8.42 -9.77 -4.32
N LYS A 110 8.01 -9.84 -3.06
CA LYS A 110 6.63 -10.18 -2.67
C LYS A 110 5.66 -9.11 -3.19
N ARG A 111 6.02 -7.84 -3.07
CA ARG A 111 5.24 -6.70 -3.58
C ARG A 111 5.06 -6.78 -5.09
N HIS A 112 6.13 -6.96 -5.87
CA HIS A 112 6.03 -7.06 -7.33
C HIS A 112 5.21 -8.30 -7.77
N LYS A 113 5.26 -9.41 -7.01
CA LYS A 113 4.40 -10.57 -7.27
C LYS A 113 2.92 -10.29 -7.01
N SER A 114 2.59 -9.45 -6.03
CA SER A 114 1.20 -8.99 -5.83
C SER A 114 0.78 -7.88 -6.80
N ASP A 115 1.69 -6.98 -7.15
CA ASP A 115 1.45 -5.86 -8.08
C ASP A 115 1.26 -6.37 -9.51
N SER A 116 2.02 -7.38 -9.96
CA SER A 116 1.80 -8.05 -11.25
C SER A 116 0.45 -8.79 -11.36
N ARG A 117 -0.24 -9.07 -10.24
CA ARG A 117 -1.64 -9.51 -10.26
C ARG A 117 -2.64 -8.35 -10.37
N GLN A 118 -2.23 -7.13 -10.07
CA GLN A 118 -3.05 -5.90 -10.11
C GLN A 118 -2.74 -5.02 -11.34
N GLY A 119 -1.54 -5.12 -11.92
CA GLY A 119 -1.09 -4.43 -13.14
C GLY A 119 -1.43 -5.14 -14.44
N ALA A 120 -2.00 -6.35 -14.38
CA ALA A 120 -2.56 -7.04 -15.55
C ALA A 120 -3.92 -6.47 -16.00
N ASP A 121 -4.41 -5.38 -15.39
CA ASP A 121 -5.66 -4.71 -15.77
C ASP A 121 -5.41 -3.43 -16.59
N LYS A 122 -4.32 -3.39 -17.38
CA LYS A 122 -4.26 -2.56 -18.60
C LYS A 122 -5.06 -3.24 -19.72
N VAL A 123 -6.18 -3.86 -19.36
CA VAL A 123 -7.15 -4.33 -20.33
C VAL A 123 -7.93 -3.09 -20.73
N GLU A 124 -7.90 -2.72 -22.01
CA GLU A 124 -8.70 -1.60 -22.52
C GLU A 124 -10.15 -1.79 -22.02
N LYS A 125 -10.68 -0.81 -21.29
CA LYS A 125 -12.01 -0.94 -20.67
C LYS A 125 -13.01 -0.33 -21.62
N ILE A 126 -14.00 -1.13 -22.01
CA ILE A 126 -15.13 -0.63 -22.78
C ILE A 126 -16.25 -0.29 -21.80
N TRP A 127 -16.61 0.98 -21.76
CA TRP A 127 -17.72 1.47 -20.96
C TRP A 127 -19.05 1.12 -21.63
N LEU A 128 -20.03 0.70 -20.82
CA LEU A 128 -21.36 0.34 -21.26
C LEU A 128 -22.40 1.28 -20.64
N VAL A 129 -23.29 1.78 -21.48
CA VAL A 129 -24.47 2.56 -21.08
C VAL A 129 -25.63 1.57 -20.88
N VAL A 130 -25.71 1.02 -19.68
CA VAL A 130 -26.74 0.03 -19.32
C VAL A 130 -27.84 0.72 -18.54
N THR A 131 -29.07 0.66 -19.06
CA THR A 131 -30.25 1.14 -18.32
C THR A 131 -30.59 0.18 -17.18
N TYR A 132 -31.31 0.67 -16.15
CA TYR A 132 -31.66 -0.16 -14.97
C TYR A 132 -32.40 -1.46 -15.32
N ALA A 133 -33.18 -1.46 -16.41
CA ALA A 133 -33.91 -2.63 -16.90
C ALA A 133 -32.98 -3.75 -17.42
N GLN A 134 -31.74 -3.42 -17.79
CA GLN A 134 -30.83 -4.32 -18.50
C GLN A 134 -29.57 -4.68 -17.68
N LYS A 135 -29.55 -4.30 -16.39
CA LYS A 135 -28.47 -4.59 -15.45
C LYS A 135 -28.19 -6.09 -15.29
N GLU A 136 -29.24 -6.91 -15.36
CA GLU A 136 -29.13 -8.38 -15.22
C GLU A 136 -28.44 -8.98 -16.44
N GLU A 137 -28.77 -8.50 -17.65
CA GLU A 137 -28.09 -8.89 -18.89
C GLU A 137 -26.62 -8.47 -18.88
N ALA A 138 -26.31 -7.24 -18.48
CA ALA A 138 -24.92 -6.79 -18.38
C ALA A 138 -24.10 -7.64 -17.40
N LYS A 139 -24.68 -7.99 -16.24
CA LYS A 139 -24.05 -8.88 -15.26
C LYS A 139 -23.87 -10.30 -15.82
N LYS A 140 -24.85 -10.82 -16.57
CA LYS A 140 -24.79 -12.13 -17.23
C LYS A 140 -23.68 -12.19 -18.30
N LEU A 141 -23.42 -11.08 -18.99
CA LEU A 141 -22.32 -10.94 -19.96
C LEU A 141 -20.93 -10.81 -19.30
N GLY A 142 -20.86 -10.76 -17.97
CA GLY A 142 -19.60 -10.58 -17.24
C GLY A 142 -19.14 -9.13 -17.16
N ALA A 143 -20.03 -8.16 -17.41
CA ALA A 143 -19.74 -6.76 -17.16
C ALA A 143 -19.57 -6.52 -15.66
N ARG A 144 -18.70 -5.59 -15.33
CA ARG A 144 -18.40 -5.18 -13.96
C ARG A 144 -18.98 -3.79 -13.72
N TRP A 145 -19.67 -3.61 -12.61
CA TRP A 145 -20.17 -2.30 -12.20
C TRP A 145 -19.04 -1.47 -11.57
N SER A 146 -18.85 -0.24 -12.04
CA SER A 146 -17.95 0.74 -11.43
C SER A 146 -18.77 1.73 -10.59
N PRO A 147 -18.66 1.75 -9.24
CA PRO A 147 -19.37 2.71 -8.41
C PRO A 147 -18.85 4.15 -8.57
N THR A 148 -17.59 4.31 -8.98
CA THR A 148 -16.95 5.62 -9.21
C THR A 148 -17.54 6.32 -10.43
N GLU A 149 -17.68 5.59 -11.54
CA GLU A 149 -18.21 6.13 -12.80
C GLU A 149 -19.71 5.90 -12.96
N LYS A 150 -20.33 5.16 -12.01
CA LYS A 150 -21.73 4.71 -12.03
C LYS A 150 -22.11 4.10 -13.38
N ALA A 151 -21.19 3.32 -13.93
CA ALA A 151 -21.31 2.70 -15.25
C ALA A 151 -20.82 1.25 -15.21
N TRP A 152 -21.33 0.46 -16.13
CA TRP A 152 -20.83 -0.89 -16.35
C TRP A 152 -19.61 -0.83 -17.29
N TRP A 153 -18.66 -1.73 -17.10
CA TRP A 153 -17.50 -1.86 -17.97
C TRP A 153 -17.19 -3.32 -18.28
N LEU A 154 -16.64 -3.54 -19.47
CA LEU A 154 -16.12 -4.84 -19.89
C LEU A 154 -14.62 -4.74 -20.18
N PRO A 155 -13.84 -5.77 -19.82
CA PRO A 155 -12.48 -5.90 -20.29
C PRO A 155 -12.45 -6.17 -21.81
N ALA A 156 -11.69 -5.40 -22.59
CA ALA A 156 -11.45 -5.60 -24.02
C ALA A 156 -10.90 -6.98 -24.38
N SER A 157 -10.29 -7.68 -23.42
CA SER A 157 -9.86 -9.06 -23.58
C SER A 157 -11.02 -10.05 -23.74
N ASN A 158 -12.25 -9.66 -23.44
CA ASN A 158 -13.44 -10.49 -23.57
C ASN A 158 -14.26 -10.13 -24.82
N SER A 159 -13.69 -10.41 -25.99
CA SER A 159 -14.31 -10.12 -27.30
C SER A 159 -15.71 -10.69 -27.48
N ALA A 160 -16.01 -11.86 -26.91
CA ALA A 160 -17.35 -12.46 -26.94
C ALA A 160 -18.38 -11.59 -26.21
N ALA A 161 -18.06 -11.12 -25.00
CA ALA A 161 -18.98 -10.24 -24.25
C ALA A 161 -19.14 -8.86 -24.90
N ILE A 162 -18.10 -8.37 -25.58
CA ILE A 162 -18.12 -7.09 -26.31
C ILE A 162 -19.01 -7.20 -27.56
N ASP A 163 -18.93 -8.31 -28.29
CA ASP A 163 -19.78 -8.57 -29.44
C ASP A 163 -21.27 -8.65 -29.04
N GLU A 164 -21.56 -9.34 -27.94
CA GLU A 164 -22.91 -9.39 -27.37
C GLU A 164 -23.38 -8.01 -26.86
N ALA A 165 -22.50 -7.24 -26.22
CA ALA A 165 -22.80 -5.88 -25.80
C ALA A 165 -23.01 -4.92 -26.99
N ARG A 166 -22.42 -5.17 -28.16
CA ARG A 166 -22.69 -4.45 -29.42
C ARG A 166 -24.03 -4.81 -30.06
N LYS A 167 -24.51 -6.04 -29.87
CA LYS A 167 -25.85 -6.47 -30.35
C LYS A 167 -26.99 -5.86 -29.54
N LEU A 168 -26.71 -5.49 -28.30
CA LEU A 168 -27.65 -4.82 -27.40
C LEU A 168 -27.46 -3.29 -27.52
N PRO A 169 -28.49 -2.48 -27.20
CA PRO A 169 -28.38 -1.02 -27.21
C PRO A 169 -27.57 -0.50 -26.00
N PHE A 170 -26.51 -1.20 -25.61
CA PHE A 170 -25.62 -0.84 -24.49
C PHE A 170 -24.51 0.12 -24.88
N LEU A 171 -24.20 0.20 -26.17
CA LEU A 171 -23.21 1.11 -26.71
C LEU A 171 -23.97 2.21 -27.45
N SER A 172 -24.09 3.38 -26.82
CA SER A 172 -24.42 4.60 -27.57
C SER A 172 -23.21 4.91 -28.46
N GLY A 173 -23.46 5.04 -29.77
CA GLY A 173 -22.46 5.51 -30.73
C GLY A 173 -21.98 6.92 -30.42
#